data_AF-A0A7L3W9T6-F1
#
_entry.id   AF-A0A7L3W9T6-F1
#
_cell.length_a   1.000
_cell.length_b   1.000
_cell.length_c   1.000
_cell.angle_alpha   90.00
_cell.angle_beta   90.00
_cell.angle_gamma   90.00
#
_symmetry.space_group_name_H-M   'P 1'
#
loop_
_entity.id
_entity.type
_entity.pdbx_description
1 polymer ?
#
loop_
_entity_poly.entity_id
_entity_poly.type
_entity_poly.pdbx_seq_one_letter_code
_entity_poly.pdbx_strand_id
1 'polypeptide(L)'
;FQGSFCIYPSPEDGNLLDGGQPRILQGIPPNHSVKVLIRVYIVAAFNLSPADPDGKSDPYIVLRLGNTEIKDRENYIPKQLNPVFGRSFEIQATFPKDSLLTVQIYDHDFVGTDDLIGETKIDLENRFYSRHRATCGLQSQYEM
;
A
#
# COMPACT_ATOMS: atom_id res chain seq x y z
N PHE A 1 4.02 21.26 9.78
CA PHE A 1 4.42 21.37 11.20
C PHE A 1 5.80 20.75 11.34
N GLN A 2 6.81 21.54 11.71
CA GLN A 2 8.17 21.05 11.93
C GLN A 2 8.50 21.31 13.39
N GLY A 3 8.17 20.35 14.25
CA GLY A 3 8.60 20.38 15.65
C GLY A 3 10.00 19.79 15.77
N SER A 4 10.89 20.43 16.51
CA SER A 4 12.16 19.85 16.91
C SER A 4 12.08 19.40 18.37
N PHE A 5 12.57 18.21 18.65
CA PHE A 5 12.80 17.74 20.01
C PHE A 5 14.31 17.67 20.23
N CYS A 6 14.80 18.35 21.27
CA CYS A 6 16.18 18.20 21.73
C CYS A 6 16.21 17.15 22.85
N ILE A 7 17.04 16.14 22.68
CA ILE A 7 17.29 15.11 23.68
C ILE A 7 18.62 15.44 24.35
N TYR A 8 18.59 15.61 25.67
CA TYR A 8 19.80 15.84 26.47
C TYR A 8 20.13 14.57 27.24
N PRO A 9 21.39 14.09 27.22
CA PRO A 9 21.81 12.99 28.07
C PRO A 9 21.77 13.44 29.54
N SER A 10 21.15 12.67 30.41
CA SER A 10 21.25 12.90 31.86
C SER A 10 22.68 12.55 32.33
N PRO A 11 23.31 13.37 33.19
CA PRO A 11 24.65 13.09 33.72
C PRO A 11 24.73 11.77 34.51
N GLU A 12 23.60 11.24 34.96
CA GLU A 12 23.50 10.04 35.80
C GLU A 12 23.50 8.73 34.98
N ASP A 13 23.32 8.83 33.67
CA ASP A 13 23.13 7.71 32.75
C ASP A 13 24.44 7.29 32.03
N GLY A 14 25.50 7.05 32.79
CA GLY A 14 26.84 6.68 32.28
C GLY A 14 26.89 5.42 31.39
N ASN A 15 25.80 4.66 31.29
CA ASN A 15 25.68 3.43 30.49
C ASN A 15 24.71 3.55 29.28
N LEU A 16 24.14 4.72 28.97
CA LEU A 16 23.19 4.88 27.84
C LEU A 16 23.85 5.26 26.50
N LEU A 17 25.18 5.34 26.45
CA LEU A 17 25.94 5.67 25.25
C LEU A 17 26.59 4.39 24.70
N ASP A 18 26.17 3.98 23.51
CA ASP A 18 26.87 2.95 22.72
C ASP A 18 27.58 3.67 21.57
N GLY A 19 28.91 3.71 21.60
CA GLY A 19 29.71 4.44 20.61
C GLY A 19 29.47 5.96 20.54
N GLY A 20 28.93 6.57 21.60
CA GLY A 20 28.69 8.02 21.67
C GLY A 20 27.31 8.49 21.16
N GLN A 21 26.41 7.57 20.77
CA GLN A 21 25.02 7.91 20.47
C GLN A 21 24.08 7.52 21.62
N PRO A 22 23.07 8.36 21.95
CA PRO A 22 22.00 7.97 22.85
C PRO A 22 21.30 6.72 22.32
N ARG A 23 21.17 5.67 23.14
CA ARG A 23 20.41 4.45 22.80
C ARG A 23 18.99 4.71 22.30
N ILE A 24 18.39 5.85 22.65
CA ILE A 24 17.04 6.24 22.16
C ILE A 24 17.01 6.44 20.64
N LEU A 25 18.15 6.79 20.03
CA LEU A 25 18.27 6.97 18.59
C LEU A 25 18.49 5.65 17.84
N GLN A 26 18.77 4.55 18.54
CA GLN A 26 18.94 3.24 17.93
C GLN A 26 17.59 2.77 17.36
N GLY A 27 17.52 2.63 16.02
CA GLY A 27 16.33 2.19 15.30
C GLY A 27 15.43 3.32 14.77
N ILE A 28 15.78 4.59 14.99
CA ILE A 28 15.09 5.72 14.33
C ILE A 28 15.50 5.75 12.84
N PRO A 29 14.55 5.68 11.90
CA PRO A 29 14.86 5.80 10.48
C PRO A 29 15.51 7.15 10.16
N PRO A 30 16.45 7.20 9.21
CA PRO A 30 17.00 8.46 8.74
C PRO A 30 15.90 9.42 8.26
N ASN A 31 15.93 10.68 8.67
CA ASN A 31 14.93 11.69 8.28
C ASN A 31 15.19 12.29 6.88
N HIS A 32 15.63 11.47 5.92
CA HIS A 32 15.83 11.89 4.54
C HIS A 32 14.84 11.18 3.62
N SER A 33 14.48 11.83 2.52
CA SER A 33 13.61 11.22 1.53
C SER A 33 14.25 9.99 0.89
N VAL A 34 13.53 8.88 0.85
CA VAL A 34 14.00 7.63 0.24
C VAL A 34 13.16 7.34 -1.00
N LYS A 35 13.85 7.11 -2.14
CA LYS A 35 13.21 6.66 -3.38
C LYS A 35 13.10 5.14 -3.37
N VAL A 36 11.92 4.63 -3.68
CA VAL A 36 11.65 3.19 -3.73
C VAL A 36 10.92 2.83 -5.03
N LEU A 37 11.10 1.58 -5.47
CA LEU A 37 10.27 0.95 -6.50
C LEU A 37 9.31 -0.02 -5.80
N ILE A 38 8.02 0.22 -5.95
CA ILE A 38 6.96 -0.60 -5.35
C ILE A 38 6.39 -1.48 -6.45
N ARG A 39 6.40 -2.79 -6.22
CA ARG A 39 5.74 -3.76 -7.09
C ARG A 39 4.51 -4.32 -6.40
N VAL A 40 3.34 -4.09 -6.99
CA VAL A 40 2.04 -4.52 -6.46
C VAL A 40 1.59 -5.72 -7.28
N TYR A 41 1.40 -6.86 -6.62
CA TYR A 41 0.82 -8.05 -7.23
C TYR A 41 -0.63 -8.17 -6.80
N ILE A 42 -1.55 -8.18 -7.77
CA ILE A 42 -2.98 -8.37 -7.52
C ILE A 42 -3.38 -9.70 -8.13
N VAL A 43 -3.60 -10.66 -7.25
CA VAL A 43 -3.84 -12.06 -7.61
C VAL A 43 -5.31 -12.27 -7.93
N ALA A 44 -6.19 -12.04 -6.95
CA ALA A 44 -7.62 -12.27 -7.08
C ALA A 44 -8.42 -11.39 -6.09
N ALA A 45 -9.73 -11.31 -6.30
CA ALA A 45 -10.69 -10.85 -5.32
C ALA A 45 -11.79 -11.90 -5.13
N PHE A 46 -12.50 -11.82 -4.00
CA PHE A 46 -13.49 -12.82 -3.61
C PHE A 46 -14.74 -12.13 -3.08
N ASN A 47 -15.91 -12.68 -3.40
CA ASN A 47 -17.21 -12.20 -2.94
C ASN A 47 -17.42 -10.70 -3.15
N LEU A 48 -17.08 -10.20 -4.34
CA LEU A 48 -17.40 -8.81 -4.71
C LEU A 48 -18.90 -8.56 -4.61
N SER A 49 -19.27 -7.35 -4.19
CA SER A 49 -20.65 -6.90 -4.21
C SER A 49 -21.14 -6.84 -5.66
N PRO A 50 -22.29 -7.45 -6.00
CA PRO A 50 -22.91 -7.25 -7.31
C PRO A 50 -23.18 -5.77 -7.57
N ALA A 51 -22.88 -5.33 -8.78
CA ALA A 51 -23.11 -3.97 -9.25
C ALA A 51 -24.05 -3.94 -10.48
N ASP A 52 -24.11 -5.04 -11.24
CA ASP A 52 -24.98 -5.17 -12.41
C ASP A 52 -26.37 -5.77 -12.12
N PRO A 53 -27.38 -5.49 -12.97
CA PRO A 53 -28.72 -6.06 -12.88
C PRO A 53 -28.79 -7.60 -12.96
N ASP A 54 -27.78 -8.25 -13.57
CA ASP A 54 -27.69 -9.72 -13.65
C ASP A 54 -27.11 -10.35 -12.37
N GLY A 55 -26.83 -9.53 -11.35
CA GLY A 55 -26.27 -9.96 -10.08
C GLY A 55 -24.77 -10.27 -10.18
N LYS A 56 -24.07 -9.71 -11.17
CA LYS A 56 -22.62 -9.81 -11.34
C LYS A 56 -21.96 -8.42 -11.32
N SER A 57 -20.71 -8.40 -11.72
CA SER A 57 -19.84 -7.24 -11.87
C SER A 57 -18.84 -7.54 -12.97
N ASP A 58 -18.35 -6.51 -13.63
CA ASP A 58 -17.28 -6.48 -14.61
C ASP A 58 -16.01 -5.83 -13.98
N PRO A 59 -15.39 -6.43 -12.94
CA PRO A 59 -14.38 -5.76 -12.12
C PRO A 59 -13.06 -5.48 -12.83
N TYR A 60 -12.46 -4.32 -12.51
CA TYR A 60 -11.10 -3.95 -12.88
C TYR A 60 -10.36 -3.21 -11.74
N ILE A 61 -9.03 -3.14 -11.86
CA ILE A 61 -8.15 -2.60 -10.82
C ILE A 61 -7.86 -1.12 -11.05
N VAL A 62 -7.90 -0.32 -9.98
CA VAL A 62 -7.31 1.02 -9.94
C VAL A 62 -6.31 1.13 -8.78
N LEU A 63 -5.10 1.60 -9.08
CA LEU A 63 -4.05 1.87 -8.10
C LEU A 63 -3.78 3.37 -8.02
N ARG A 64 -3.65 3.88 -6.80
CA ARG A 64 -3.24 5.28 -6.56
C ARG A 64 -2.14 5.35 -5.51
N LEU A 65 -1.09 6.10 -5.82
CA LEU A 65 0.00 6.39 -4.89
C LEU A 65 0.58 7.77 -5.18
N GLY A 66 0.47 8.69 -4.22
CA GLY A 66 0.87 10.08 -4.43
C GLY A 66 0.10 10.69 -5.61
N ASN A 67 0.84 11.15 -6.63
CA ASN A 67 0.27 11.72 -7.85
C ASN A 67 0.12 10.69 -8.99
N THR A 68 0.48 9.42 -8.76
CA THR A 68 0.38 8.37 -9.77
C THR A 68 -0.94 7.64 -9.62
N GLU A 69 -1.68 7.54 -10.72
CA GLU A 69 -2.86 6.70 -10.85
C GLU A 69 -2.66 5.73 -12.03
N ILE A 70 -2.97 4.47 -11.80
CA ILE A 70 -3.00 3.42 -12.83
C ILE A 70 -4.41 2.86 -12.85
N LYS A 71 -5.10 2.95 -13.99
CA LYS A 71 -6.41 2.35 -14.21
C LYS A 71 -6.28 1.21 -15.20
N ASP A 72 -6.65 0.01 -14.78
CA ASP A 72 -6.58 -1.19 -15.61
C ASP A 72 -7.92 -1.52 -16.29
N ARG A 73 -8.68 -0.48 -16.65
CA ARG A 73 -10.08 -0.56 -17.09
C ARG A 73 -10.28 -1.44 -18.32
N GLU A 74 -9.33 -1.44 -19.25
CA GLU A 74 -9.39 -2.26 -20.47
C GLU A 74 -9.20 -3.75 -20.20
N ASN A 75 -8.66 -4.13 -19.03
CA ASN A 75 -8.44 -5.51 -18.61
C ASN A 75 -9.48 -5.95 -17.55
N TYR A 76 -10.70 -5.41 -17.63
CA TYR A 76 -11.80 -5.86 -16.77
C TYR A 76 -12.15 -7.33 -17.02
N ILE A 77 -12.69 -7.99 -16.01
CA ILE A 77 -13.09 -9.41 -16.09
C ILE A 77 -14.62 -9.48 -16.09
N PRO A 78 -15.27 -9.93 -17.18
CA PRO A 78 -16.71 -9.85 -17.30
C PRO A 78 -17.44 -10.81 -16.35
N LYS A 79 -18.55 -10.33 -15.77
CA LYS A 79 -19.58 -11.07 -15.03
C LYS A 79 -19.04 -11.96 -13.90
N GLN A 80 -18.10 -11.44 -13.12
CA GLN A 80 -17.35 -12.20 -12.13
C GLN A 80 -17.29 -11.51 -10.76
N LEU A 81 -17.77 -12.21 -9.73
CA LEU A 81 -17.69 -11.76 -8.33
C LEU A 81 -16.43 -12.29 -7.61
N ASN A 82 -15.72 -13.24 -8.21
CA ASN A 82 -14.47 -13.81 -7.71
C ASN A 82 -13.38 -13.75 -8.79
N PRO A 83 -12.98 -12.54 -9.23
CA PRO A 83 -12.05 -12.39 -10.35
C PRO A 83 -10.63 -12.87 -9.97
N VAL A 84 -9.99 -13.60 -10.87
CA VAL A 84 -8.54 -13.85 -10.83
C VAL A 84 -7.87 -12.90 -11.82
N PHE A 85 -7.20 -11.87 -11.30
CA PHE A 85 -6.52 -10.86 -12.11
C PHE A 85 -5.14 -11.35 -12.58
N GLY A 86 -4.32 -11.87 -11.66
CA GLY A 86 -2.95 -12.31 -11.97
C GLY A 86 -2.06 -11.19 -12.53
N ARG A 87 -2.23 -9.94 -12.07
CA ARG A 87 -1.56 -8.74 -12.61
C ARG A 87 -0.46 -8.25 -11.68
N SER A 88 0.56 -7.60 -12.23
CA SER A 88 1.58 -6.87 -11.47
C SER A 88 1.80 -5.48 -12.01
N PHE A 89 1.96 -4.51 -11.11
CA PHE A 89 2.19 -3.11 -11.43
C PHE A 89 3.44 -2.60 -10.72
N GLU A 90 4.13 -1.65 -11.33
CA GLU A 90 5.29 -1.00 -10.74
C GLU A 90 5.07 0.51 -10.62
N ILE A 91 5.34 1.05 -9.43
CA ILE A 91 5.18 2.47 -9.13
C ILE A 91 6.44 2.96 -8.41
N GLN A 92 7.04 4.05 -8.90
CA GLN A 92 8.12 4.73 -8.18
C GLN A 92 7.51 5.67 -7.14
N ALA A 93 8.07 5.70 -5.94
CA ALA A 93 7.59 6.53 -4.85
C ALA A 93 8.74 7.14 -4.04
N THR A 94 8.46 8.25 -3.36
CA THR A 94 9.39 8.87 -2.43
C THR A 94 8.77 8.98 -1.04
N PHE A 95 9.31 8.26 -0.05
CA PHE A 95 8.88 8.40 1.34
C PHE A 95 9.51 9.64 2.00
N PRO A 96 8.83 10.30 2.95
CA PRO A 96 7.49 10.02 3.50
C PRO A 96 6.32 10.49 2.60
N LYS A 97 6.60 11.20 1.51
CA LYS A 97 5.59 11.93 0.72
C LYS A 97 4.54 11.01 0.09
N ASP A 98 4.99 9.95 -0.58
CA ASP A 98 4.16 9.03 -1.35
C ASP A 98 4.00 7.71 -0.57
N SER A 99 3.40 7.78 0.63
CA SER A 99 3.36 6.63 1.56
C SER A 99 2.09 5.78 1.47
N LEU A 100 0.95 6.36 1.10
CA LEU A 100 -0.35 5.67 1.17
C LEU A 100 -0.77 5.11 -0.19
N LEU A 101 -0.60 3.79 -0.39
CA LEU A 101 -1.10 3.08 -1.56
C LEU A 101 -2.59 2.80 -1.39
N THR A 102 -3.38 3.24 -2.34
CA THR A 102 -4.80 2.92 -2.44
C THR A 102 -5.00 1.90 -3.55
N VAL A 103 -5.65 0.79 -3.23
CA VAL A 103 -6.06 -0.24 -4.18
C VAL A 103 -7.58 -0.23 -4.22
N GLN A 104 -8.14 -0.05 -5.40
CA GLN A 104 -9.58 0.03 -5.64
C GLN A 104 -9.98 -1.02 -6.69
N ILE A 105 -11.18 -1.57 -6.53
CA ILE A 105 -11.85 -2.39 -7.54
C ILE A 105 -13.08 -1.61 -8.00
N TYR A 106 -13.16 -1.37 -9.30
CA TYR A 106 -14.28 -0.71 -9.95
C TYR A 106 -15.03 -1.71 -10.84
N ASP A 107 -16.30 -1.44 -11.07
CA ASP A 107 -17.15 -2.13 -12.03
C ASP A 107 -17.10 -1.42 -13.38
N HIS A 108 -16.90 -2.15 -14.48
CA HIS A 108 -16.90 -1.56 -15.82
C HIS A 108 -18.31 -1.45 -16.37
N ASP A 109 -18.82 -0.22 -16.46
CA ASP A 109 -20.10 0.03 -17.11
C ASP A 109 -19.93 0.31 -18.61
N PHE A 110 -20.76 -0.34 -19.44
CA PHE A 110 -20.81 -0.02 -20.87
C PHE A 110 -21.44 1.35 -21.13
N VAL A 111 -22.36 1.79 -20.25
CA VAL A 111 -23.03 3.08 -20.33
C VAL A 111 -23.02 3.72 -18.95
N GLY A 112 -22.45 4.92 -18.85
CA GLY A 112 -22.43 5.69 -17.60
C GLY A 112 -21.04 5.77 -16.99
N THR A 113 -21.00 5.87 -15.66
CA THR A 113 -19.78 5.99 -14.87
C THR A 113 -19.57 4.74 -14.07
N ASP A 114 -18.40 4.14 -14.21
CA ASP A 114 -17.96 2.97 -13.44
C ASP A 114 -18.17 3.12 -11.93
N ASP A 115 -18.77 2.11 -11.32
CA ASP A 115 -19.05 2.06 -9.89
C ASP A 115 -17.85 1.56 -9.07
N LEU A 116 -17.57 2.20 -7.93
CA LEU A 116 -16.56 1.71 -6.99
C LEU A 116 -17.16 0.56 -6.17
N ILE A 117 -16.62 -0.66 -6.34
CA ILE A 117 -17.03 -1.84 -5.57
C ILE A 117 -16.38 -1.83 -4.18
N GLY A 118 -15.08 -1.51 -4.11
CA GLY A 118 -14.35 -1.53 -2.85
C GLY A 118 -12.96 -0.93 -2.92
N GLU A 119 -12.43 -0.56 -1.74
CA GLU A 119 -11.13 0.10 -1.58
C GLU A 119 -10.39 -0.43 -0.35
N THR A 120 -9.07 -0.54 -0.46
CA THR A 120 -8.17 -0.71 0.69
C THR A 120 -6.99 0.26 0.62
N LYS A 121 -6.49 0.67 1.78
CA LYS A 121 -5.36 1.59 1.91
C LYS A 121 -4.23 0.96 2.71
N ILE A 122 -3.04 1.10 2.17
CA ILE A 122 -1.83 0.41 2.61
C ILE A 122 -0.77 1.47 2.84
N ASP A 123 -0.46 1.76 4.10
CA ASP A 123 0.70 2.58 4.45
C ASP A 123 1.98 1.78 4.14
N LEU A 124 2.68 2.19 3.09
CA LEU A 124 3.91 1.58 2.62
C LEU A 124 5.14 2.08 3.38
N GLU A 125 5.11 3.31 3.87
CA GLU A 125 6.19 3.85 4.69
C GLU A 125 6.28 3.09 6.01
N ASN A 126 5.14 2.91 6.68
CA ASN A 126 5.04 2.13 7.91
C ASN A 126 5.55 0.69 7.69
N ARG A 127 5.14 0.05 6.58
CA ARG A 127 5.61 -1.30 6.23
C ARG A 127 7.11 -1.34 5.94
N PHE A 128 7.64 -0.33 5.25
CA PHE A 128 9.05 -0.24 4.88
C PHE A 128 9.96 -0.11 6.11
N TYR A 129 9.58 0.72 7.09
CA TYR A 129 10.35 0.90 8.32
C TYR A 129 9.98 -0.08 9.45
N SER A 130 8.95 -0.92 9.26
CA SER A 130 8.65 -1.98 10.21
C SER A 130 9.75 -3.05 10.25
N ARG A 131 10.00 -3.61 11.43
CA ARG A 131 10.88 -4.79 11.61
C ARG A 131 10.46 -6.01 10.80
N HIS A 132 9.19 -6.07 10.39
CA HIS A 132 8.59 -7.17 9.65
C HIS A 132 8.66 -6.97 8.12
N ARG A 133 9.22 -5.84 7.65
CA ARG A 133 9.39 -5.45 6.24
C ARG A 133 8.08 -5.46 5.44
N ALA A 134 8.15 -5.21 4.13
CA ALA A 134 6.99 -5.21 3.23
C ALA A 134 6.35 -6.60 2.99
N THR A 135 6.86 -7.66 3.61
CA THR A 135 6.37 -9.04 3.42
C THR A 135 5.27 -9.46 4.40
N CYS A 136 4.82 -8.55 5.28
CA CYS A 136 3.74 -8.84 6.22
C CYS A 136 2.43 -9.14 5.48
N GLY A 137 1.87 -10.34 5.68
CA GLY A 137 0.52 -10.68 5.20
C GLY A 137 0.45 -11.29 3.80
N LEU A 138 1.58 -11.73 3.23
CA LEU A 138 1.53 -12.62 2.07
C LEU A 138 1.13 -14.02 2.53
N GLN A 139 -0.05 -14.47 2.14
CA GLN A 139 -0.47 -15.85 2.30
C GLN A 139 0.57 -16.77 1.62
N SER A 140 1.01 -17.81 2.32
CA SER A 140 1.92 -18.81 1.73
C SER A 140 1.26 -19.58 0.59
N GLN A 141 -0.07 -19.68 0.64
CA GLN A 141 -0.91 -20.28 -0.37
C GLN A 141 -2.16 -19.42 -0.53
N TYR A 142 -2.52 -19.14 -1.78
CA TYR A 142 -3.83 -18.64 -2.13
C TYR A 142 -4.69 -19.90 -2.37
N GLU A 143 -5.55 -20.25 -1.43
CA GLU A 143 -6.52 -21.32 -1.67
C GLU A 143 -7.45 -20.87 -2.81
N MET A 144 -7.57 -21.72 -3.83
CA MET A 144 -8.48 -21.57 -4.97
C MET A 144 -9.80 -22.28 -4.68
#